data_AF-A0A0D9RM05-F1
#
_entry.id   AF-A0A0D9RM05-F1
#
_cell.length_a   1.000
_cell.length_b   1.000
_cell.length_c   1.000
_cell.angle_alpha   90.00
_cell.angle_beta   90.00
_cell.angle_gamma   90.00
#
_symmetry.space_group_name_H-M   'P 1'
#
loop_
_entity.id
_entity.type
_entity.pdbx_description
1 polymer ?
#
loop_
_entity_poly.entity_id
_entity_poly.type
_entity_poly.pdbx_seq_one_letter_code
_entity_poly.pdbx_strand_id
1 'polypeptide(L)'
;MNIWGQIWPKAVYLVCNYSPKGNWWGHAPYKHGRPCSACPPSFGGGCRENLCYKEGSDGYYTPREEETNEIERQQSQVHDTHVQTRSDDSSRNEVISTQQMSQIVSCEVRLRDQCKGTTCNRYECPAGCVDSKAKVIGSVHYEMQSSICRAAIHYGIIDNDGGWVDITRQGRKHYFIKSNRNGIQTIG
;
A
#
# COMPACT_ATOMS: atom_id res chain seq x y z
N MET A 1 -6.13 -27.58 14.41
CA MET A 1 -6.28 -26.18 14.89
C MET A 1 -7.64 -25.66 14.46
N ASN A 2 -8.35 -24.93 15.33
CA ASN A 2 -9.61 -24.26 14.96
C ASN A 2 -9.29 -22.85 14.47
N ILE A 3 -9.53 -22.60 13.19
CA ILE A 3 -9.29 -21.30 12.55
C ILE A 3 -10.66 -20.80 12.08
N TRP A 4 -11.20 -19.80 12.79
CA TRP A 4 -12.52 -19.20 12.53
C TRP A 4 -13.66 -20.22 12.33
N GLY A 5 -13.73 -21.25 13.16
CA GLY A 5 -14.83 -22.23 13.15
C GLY A 5 -14.60 -23.43 12.22
N GLN A 6 -13.49 -23.48 11.49
CA GLN A 6 -13.10 -24.65 10.70
C GLN A 6 -11.99 -25.43 11.40
N ILE A 7 -12.16 -26.76 11.49
CA ILE A 7 -11.17 -27.65 12.09
C ILE A 7 -10.19 -28.10 11.01
N TRP A 8 -8.93 -27.69 11.16
CA TRP A 8 -7.85 -28.08 10.25
C TRP A 8 -7.03 -29.18 10.93
N PRO A 9 -7.13 -30.44 10.48
CA PRO A 9 -6.49 -31.59 11.14
C PRO A 9 -4.98 -31.66 10.93
N LYS A 10 -4.46 -31.00 9.88
CA LYS A 10 -3.03 -30.83 9.62
C LYS A 10 -2.79 -29.37 9.24
N ALA A 11 -2.13 -28.62 10.13
CA ALA A 11 -1.83 -27.20 9.89
C ALA A 11 -0.45 -26.86 10.43
N VAL A 12 0.26 -25.98 9.73
CA VAL A 12 1.52 -25.36 10.18
C VAL A 12 1.24 -23.88 10.40
N TYR A 13 1.60 -23.39 11.59
CA TYR A 13 1.40 -21.99 11.96
C TYR A 13 2.75 -21.28 11.98
N LEU A 14 2.95 -20.31 11.08
CA LEU A 14 4.16 -19.50 10.97
C LEU A 14 3.84 -18.06 11.39
N VAL A 15 4.64 -17.51 12.30
CA VAL A 15 4.51 -16.13 12.78
C VAL A 15 5.85 -15.41 12.59
N CYS A 16 5.79 -14.23 11.98
CA CYS A 16 6.92 -13.32 11.89
C CYS A 16 6.62 -12.04 12.68
N ASN A 17 7.52 -11.68 13.60
CA ASN A 17 7.47 -10.41 14.31
C ASN A 17 8.39 -9.42 13.61
N TYR A 18 7.94 -8.19 13.44
CA TYR A 18 8.66 -7.14 12.71
C TYR A 18 8.88 -5.93 13.61
N SER A 19 10.01 -5.25 13.42
CA SER A 19 10.34 -3.99 14.08
C SER A 19 10.90 -3.00 13.05
N PRO A 20 10.49 -1.71 13.09
CA PRO A 20 9.47 -1.12 13.97
C PRO A 20 8.04 -1.48 13.56
N LYS A 21 7.04 -1.10 14.37
CA LYS A 21 5.62 -1.30 14.06
C LYS A 21 5.27 -0.61 12.73
N GLY A 22 4.58 -1.34 11.85
CA GLY A 22 4.12 -0.85 10.55
C GLY A 22 2.60 -0.82 10.43
N ASN A 23 2.10 -0.78 9.19
CA ASN A 23 0.67 -0.86 8.85
C ASN A 23 -0.21 0.20 9.54
N TRP A 24 0.33 1.41 9.69
CA TRP A 24 -0.39 2.54 10.27
C TRP A 24 -1.49 3.00 9.31
N TRP A 25 -2.69 3.24 9.84
CA TRP A 25 -3.82 3.71 9.04
C TRP A 25 -3.48 5.04 8.35
N GLY A 26 -3.61 5.08 7.02
CA GLY A 26 -3.30 6.28 6.23
C GLY A 26 -1.82 6.49 5.91
N HIS A 27 -0.92 5.59 6.33
CA HIS A 27 0.49 5.64 5.97
C HIS A 27 0.83 4.50 4.99
N ALA A 28 1.57 4.83 3.93
CA ALA A 28 2.08 3.82 3.02
C ALA A 28 3.25 3.04 3.66
N PRO A 29 3.38 1.73 3.42
CA PRO A 29 4.50 0.93 3.92
C PRO A 29 5.88 1.41 3.43
N TYR A 30 5.92 2.16 2.33
CA TYR A 30 7.13 2.73 1.74
C TYR A 30 6.82 4.05 1.03
N LYS A 31 7.86 4.83 0.74
CA LYS A 31 7.79 6.05 -0.07
C LYS A 31 8.05 5.70 -1.53
N HIS A 32 7.22 6.18 -2.45
CA HIS A 32 7.47 6.03 -3.89
C HIS A 32 8.66 6.90 -4.34
N GLY A 33 9.50 6.36 -5.22
CA GLY A 33 10.67 7.07 -5.73
C GLY A 33 11.66 6.12 -6.43
N ARG A 34 12.80 6.67 -6.84
CA ARG A 34 13.92 5.86 -7.32
C ARG A 34 14.49 5.04 -6.15
N PRO A 35 14.92 3.79 -6.37
CA PRO A 35 15.57 3.01 -5.32
C PRO A 35 16.68 3.79 -4.62
N CYS A 36 16.75 3.69 -3.30
CA CYS A 36 17.74 4.32 -2.44
C CYS A 36 17.82 5.87 -2.49
N SER A 37 16.90 6.56 -3.17
CA SER A 37 16.92 8.03 -3.27
C SER A 37 16.60 8.74 -1.94
N ALA A 38 16.10 8.01 -0.95
CA ALA A 38 15.67 8.53 0.34
C ALA A 38 16.11 7.61 1.50
N CYS A 39 17.30 7.01 1.41
CA CYS A 39 17.82 6.18 2.48
C CYS A 39 18.06 7.00 3.76
N PRO A 40 17.63 6.49 4.94
CA PRO A 40 17.87 7.21 6.19
C PRO A 40 19.37 7.27 6.50
N PRO A 41 19.85 8.33 7.18
CA PRO A 41 21.25 8.45 7.60
C PRO A 41 21.73 7.27 8.47
N SER A 42 20.83 6.63 9.22
CA SER A 42 21.13 5.46 10.04
C SER A 42 21.60 4.25 9.25
N PHE A 43 21.23 4.17 7.96
CA PHE A 43 21.65 3.11 7.05
C PHE A 43 22.95 3.45 6.31
N GLY A 44 23.69 4.49 6.72
CA GLY A 44 25.01 4.80 6.18
C GLY A 44 25.02 5.21 4.70
N GLY A 45 23.86 5.46 4.09
CA GLY A 45 23.74 5.88 2.69
C GLY A 45 24.06 4.80 1.65
N GLY A 46 24.35 3.56 2.05
CA GLY A 46 24.63 2.48 1.13
C GLY A 46 23.36 1.96 0.46
N CYS A 47 23.50 1.54 -0.80
CA CYS A 47 22.43 0.95 -1.60
C CYS A 47 22.88 -0.39 -2.13
N ARG A 48 22.18 -1.46 -1.74
CA ARG A 48 22.46 -2.81 -2.23
C ARG A 48 21.15 -3.46 -2.65
N GLU A 49 21.08 -3.90 -3.91
CA GLU A 49 19.89 -4.59 -4.44
C GLU A 49 18.58 -3.82 -4.19
N ASN A 50 18.62 -2.49 -4.38
CA ASN A 50 17.50 -1.56 -4.13
C ASN A 50 17.09 -1.38 -2.65
N LEU A 51 17.88 -1.91 -1.71
CA LEU A 51 17.68 -1.74 -0.27
C LEU A 51 18.73 -0.79 0.33
N CYS A 52 18.27 0.04 1.26
CA CYS A 52 19.15 0.85 2.08
C CYS A 52 19.92 -0.05 3.04
N TYR A 53 21.24 0.03 3.00
CA TYR A 53 22.10 -0.88 3.74
C TYR A 53 23.34 -0.14 4.25
N LYS A 54 23.70 -0.39 5.52
CA LYS A 54 24.93 0.12 6.13
C LYS A 54 26.01 -0.94 6.05
N GLU A 55 27.10 -0.68 5.34
CA GLU A 55 28.28 -1.54 5.42
C GLU A 55 28.87 -1.45 6.83
N GLY A 56 28.94 -2.60 7.53
CA GLY A 56 29.64 -2.74 8.81
C GLY A 56 28.81 -2.87 10.10
N SER A 57 27.54 -3.26 10.05
CA SER A 57 26.79 -3.60 11.29
C SER A 57 26.49 -5.10 11.40
N ASP A 58 27.46 -5.86 11.91
CA ASP A 58 27.15 -7.09 12.62
C ASP A 58 26.49 -6.71 13.95
N GLY A 59 25.17 -6.90 14.04
CA GLY A 59 24.43 -6.96 15.30
C GLY A 59 24.01 -5.63 15.93
N TYR A 60 22.73 -5.57 16.31
CA TYR A 60 22.08 -4.57 17.18
C TYR A 60 21.64 -3.24 16.52
N TYR A 61 20.40 -3.26 16.01
CA TYR A 61 19.55 -2.07 15.97
C TYR A 61 19.20 -1.68 17.41
N THR A 62 19.63 -0.50 17.85
CA THR A 62 19.02 0.20 18.98
C THR A 62 17.74 0.89 18.48
N PRO A 63 16.54 0.50 18.96
CA PRO A 63 15.32 1.24 18.64
C PRO A 63 15.43 2.65 19.23
N ARG A 64 15.32 3.67 18.37
CA ARG A 64 15.12 5.05 18.84
C ARG A 64 13.63 5.27 19.01
N GLU A 65 13.25 5.78 20.19
CA GLU A 65 11.93 6.36 20.46
C GLU A 65 11.78 7.59 19.55
N GLU A 66 11.10 7.44 18.42
CA GLU A 66 10.53 8.57 17.70
C GLU A 66 9.02 8.55 17.93
N GLU A 67 8.54 9.68 18.42
CA GLU A 67 7.21 9.98 18.95
C GLU A 67 6.07 9.29 18.20
N THR A 68 5.61 8.14 18.71
CA THR A 68 4.33 7.58 18.31
C THR A 68 3.29 7.93 19.37
N ASN A 69 2.14 8.48 18.95
CA ASN A 69 0.98 8.73 19.81
C ASN A 69 0.51 7.42 20.45
N GLU A 70 0.96 7.15 21.66
CA GLU A 70 0.54 5.99 22.44
C GLU A 70 -0.79 6.28 23.15
N ILE A 71 -1.77 5.37 22.98
CA ILE A 71 -2.87 5.24 23.93
C ILE A 71 -2.47 4.09 24.86
N GLU A 72 -2.25 4.43 26.13
CA GLU A 72 -1.80 3.53 27.21
C GLU A 72 -2.64 2.25 27.25
N ARG A 73 -1.99 1.08 27.13
CA ARG A 73 -2.66 -0.22 27.28
C ARG A 73 -2.35 -0.81 28.65
N GLN A 74 -3.42 -1.18 29.36
CA GLN A 74 -3.38 -1.94 30.61
C GLN A 74 -2.53 -3.21 30.44
N GLN A 75 -1.64 -3.43 31.41
CA GLN A 75 -0.76 -4.58 31.50
C GLN A 75 -1.53 -5.88 31.75
N SER A 76 -1.17 -6.93 31.01
CA SER A 76 -1.28 -8.30 31.49
C SER A 76 -0.06 -9.07 31.00
N GLN A 77 0.78 -9.44 31.96
CA GLN A 77 1.99 -10.25 31.78
C GLN A 77 1.63 -11.63 31.22
N VAL A 78 2.37 -12.12 30.22
CA VAL A 78 2.60 -13.57 30.06
C VAL A 78 4.03 -13.83 29.60
N HIS A 79 4.59 -14.85 30.24
CA HIS A 79 5.96 -15.30 30.37
C HIS A 79 6.62 -15.77 29.07
N ASP A 80 7.93 -15.57 29.03
CA ASP A 80 8.90 -15.90 27.99
C ASP A 80 9.17 -17.41 27.91
N THR A 81 9.39 -17.96 26.72
CA THR A 81 10.13 -19.22 26.57
C THR A 81 10.81 -19.29 25.20
N HIS A 82 12.12 -19.05 25.22
CA HIS A 82 13.12 -19.34 24.19
C HIS A 82 12.98 -20.74 23.55
N VAL A 83 13.03 -20.84 22.22
CA VAL A 83 13.64 -22.00 21.51
C VAL A 83 14.29 -21.56 20.17
N GLN A 84 15.42 -22.21 19.90
CA GLN A 84 16.51 -21.94 18.97
C GLN A 84 16.19 -21.99 17.46
N THR A 85 16.91 -21.16 16.71
CA THR A 85 17.09 -21.16 15.26
C THR A 85 17.88 -22.37 14.76
N ARG A 86 17.43 -23.00 13.66
CA ARG A 86 18.29 -23.77 12.75
C ARG A 86 18.15 -23.25 11.32
N SER A 87 19.32 -23.01 10.74
CA SER A 87 19.60 -22.49 9.42
C SER A 87 19.41 -23.51 8.31
N ASP A 88 19.26 -22.95 7.11
CA ASP A 88 19.53 -23.50 5.78
C ASP A 88 18.48 -24.43 5.17
N ASP A 89 17.76 -23.92 4.17
CA ASP A 89 17.88 -24.47 2.82
C ASP A 89 17.45 -23.45 1.76
N SER A 90 18.34 -23.26 0.79
CA SER A 90 18.20 -22.43 -0.40
C SER A 90 17.21 -23.10 -1.36
N SER A 91 15.93 -22.76 -1.25
CA SER A 91 14.98 -22.96 -2.35
C SER A 91 14.57 -21.59 -2.89
N ARG A 92 14.83 -21.39 -4.18
CA ARG A 92 14.40 -20.21 -4.93
C ARG A 92 12.89 -20.07 -4.77
N ASN A 93 12.44 -19.04 -4.05
CA ASN A 93 11.04 -18.66 -3.99
C ASN A 93 10.61 -18.16 -5.37
N GLU A 94 10.19 -19.09 -6.23
CA GLU A 94 9.53 -18.76 -7.47
C GLU A 94 8.17 -18.16 -7.14
N VAL A 95 7.96 -16.90 -7.52
CA VAL A 95 6.73 -16.16 -7.25
C VAL A 95 5.63 -16.70 -8.16
N ILE A 96 4.84 -17.64 -7.63
CA ILE A 96 3.81 -18.41 -8.37
C ILE A 96 2.58 -17.56 -8.76
N SER A 97 2.44 -16.32 -8.28
CA SER A 97 1.36 -15.45 -8.73
C SER A 97 1.68 -13.97 -8.59
N THR A 98 1.91 -13.29 -9.72
CA THR A 98 1.85 -11.83 -9.84
C THR A 98 0.41 -11.31 -9.89
N GLN A 99 -0.59 -12.22 -9.81
CA GLN A 99 -1.96 -11.99 -10.27
C GLN A 99 -2.86 -11.26 -9.27
N GLN A 100 -2.36 -10.81 -8.11
CA GLN A 100 -3.19 -10.11 -7.11
C GLN A 100 -2.48 -8.94 -6.40
N MET A 101 -1.77 -8.10 -7.14
CA MET A 101 -1.37 -6.78 -6.61
C MET A 101 -2.23 -5.64 -7.13
N SER A 102 -3.28 -5.94 -7.90
CA SER A 102 -4.11 -4.97 -8.57
C SER A 102 -5.56 -5.46 -8.63
N GLN A 103 -6.51 -4.52 -8.63
CA GLN A 103 -7.92 -4.85 -8.75
C GLN A 103 -8.48 -4.40 -10.09
N ILE A 104 -9.00 -5.35 -10.86
CA ILE A 104 -9.75 -5.06 -12.09
C ILE A 104 -11.04 -4.34 -11.71
N VAL A 105 -11.26 -3.15 -12.26
CA VAL A 105 -12.42 -2.31 -11.97
C VAL A 105 -13.17 -1.96 -13.25
N SER A 106 -14.44 -1.57 -13.14
CA SER A 106 -15.16 -0.95 -14.26
C SER A 106 -14.99 0.57 -14.24
N CYS A 107 -15.27 1.23 -15.37
CA CYS A 107 -15.16 2.70 -15.49
C CYS A 107 -16.04 3.46 -14.49
N GLU A 108 -17.08 2.84 -13.94
CA GLU A 108 -18.01 3.44 -12.98
C GLU A 108 -17.54 3.31 -11.52
N VAL A 109 -16.55 2.45 -11.25
CA VAL A 109 -16.07 2.20 -9.88
C VAL A 109 -15.45 3.45 -9.28
N ARG A 110 -15.90 3.78 -8.06
CA ARG A 110 -15.42 4.91 -7.27
C ARG A 110 -14.46 4.43 -6.20
N LEU A 111 -13.56 5.31 -5.79
CA LEU A 111 -12.60 5.01 -4.72
C LEU A 111 -13.28 4.59 -3.40
N ARG A 112 -14.46 5.16 -3.10
CA ARG A 112 -15.24 4.82 -1.90
C ARG A 112 -15.80 3.39 -1.91
N ASP A 113 -16.06 2.82 -3.08
CA ASP A 113 -16.87 1.59 -3.18
C ASP A 113 -16.03 0.33 -3.07
N GLN A 114 -14.78 0.38 -3.54
CA GLN A 114 -13.93 -0.81 -3.67
C GLN A 114 -13.13 -1.13 -2.39
N CYS A 115 -12.57 -0.13 -1.71
CA CYS A 115 -11.65 -0.35 -0.58
C CYS A 115 -12.32 -0.02 0.76
N LYS A 116 -13.14 -0.96 1.24
CA LYS A 116 -13.77 -0.89 2.57
C LYS A 116 -12.86 -1.51 3.62
N GLY A 117 -11.88 -0.74 4.10
CA GLY A 117 -11.07 -1.11 5.28
C GLY A 117 -9.66 -1.65 5.01
N THR A 118 -9.27 -1.83 3.74
CA THR A 118 -7.90 -2.17 3.33
C THR A 118 -7.35 -1.12 2.36
N THR A 119 -6.02 -0.98 2.28
CA THR A 119 -5.37 -0.08 1.32
C THR A 119 -5.19 -0.80 -0.02
N CYS A 120 -6.19 -0.75 -0.89
CA CYS A 120 -5.98 -1.08 -2.30
C CYS A 120 -5.54 0.19 -3.02
N ASN A 121 -4.26 0.24 -3.37
CA ASN A 121 -3.68 1.39 -4.05
C ASN A 121 -3.63 1.19 -5.56
N ARG A 122 -3.61 -0.06 -6.06
CA ARG A 122 -3.43 -0.35 -7.48
C ARG A 122 -4.68 -0.92 -8.13
N TYR A 123 -5.07 -0.35 -9.25
CA TYR A 123 -6.26 -0.68 -10.02
C TYR A 123 -5.94 -0.90 -11.49
N GLU A 124 -6.70 -1.75 -12.16
CA GLU A 124 -6.66 -1.95 -13.61
C GLU A 124 -7.93 -1.39 -14.24
N CYS A 125 -7.74 -0.39 -15.08
CA CYS A 125 -8.82 0.26 -15.81
C CYS A 125 -8.98 -0.33 -17.21
N PRO A 126 -10.21 -0.66 -17.63
CA PRO A 126 -10.48 -1.09 -18.99
C PRO A 126 -10.40 0.11 -19.94
N ALA A 127 -10.33 -0.18 -21.23
CA ALA A 127 -10.45 0.83 -22.28
C ALA A 127 -11.88 1.41 -22.35
N GLY A 128 -12.03 2.59 -22.95
CA GLY A 128 -13.32 3.22 -23.23
C GLY A 128 -13.94 3.97 -22.05
N CYS A 129 -13.17 4.33 -21.02
CA CYS A 129 -13.70 5.03 -19.86
C CYS A 129 -14.00 6.53 -20.08
N VAL A 130 -13.57 7.14 -21.18
CA VAL A 130 -13.92 8.54 -21.49
C VAL A 130 -15.44 8.72 -21.64
N ASP A 131 -16.11 7.77 -22.30
CA ASP A 131 -17.54 7.80 -22.64
C ASP A 131 -18.46 7.36 -21.47
N SER A 132 -17.89 6.87 -20.37
CA SER A 132 -18.62 6.53 -19.16
C SER A 132 -19.40 7.75 -18.62
N LYS A 133 -20.49 7.51 -17.89
CA LYS A 133 -21.29 8.58 -17.26
C LYS A 133 -20.84 8.88 -15.83
N ALA A 134 -19.80 8.21 -15.33
CA ALA A 134 -19.33 8.36 -13.96
C ALA A 134 -18.81 9.77 -13.68
N LYS A 135 -19.25 10.43 -12.62
CA LYS A 135 -18.75 11.77 -12.28
C LYS A 135 -17.28 11.75 -11.86
N VAL A 136 -16.57 12.85 -12.14
CA VAL A 136 -15.23 13.15 -11.60
C VAL A 136 -15.29 14.52 -10.94
N ILE A 137 -14.80 14.62 -9.71
CA ILE A 137 -14.88 15.82 -8.87
C ILE A 137 -13.46 16.24 -8.52
N GLY A 138 -13.08 17.45 -8.94
CA GLY A 138 -11.77 18.04 -8.72
C GLY A 138 -10.78 17.90 -9.86
N SER A 139 -9.61 18.49 -9.65
CA SER A 139 -8.49 18.54 -10.57
C SER A 139 -7.20 18.52 -9.76
N VAL A 140 -6.20 17.74 -10.17
CA VAL A 140 -4.98 17.41 -9.39
C VAL A 140 -5.28 16.57 -8.14
N HIS A 141 -6.29 16.96 -7.36
CA HIS A 141 -6.85 16.24 -6.23
C HIS A 141 -8.29 15.89 -6.55
N TYR A 142 -8.68 14.63 -6.34
CA TYR A 142 -10.02 14.14 -6.67
C TYR A 142 -10.77 13.68 -5.42
N GLU A 143 -12.07 13.94 -5.38
CA GLU A 143 -12.92 13.43 -4.30
C GLU A 143 -13.08 11.90 -4.40
N MET A 144 -13.24 11.22 -3.26
CA MET A 144 -13.45 9.76 -3.21
C MET A 144 -14.71 9.25 -3.93
N GLN A 145 -15.62 10.17 -4.28
CA GLN A 145 -16.82 9.87 -5.07
C GLN A 145 -16.57 9.88 -6.58
N SER A 146 -15.36 10.25 -7.01
CA SER A 146 -14.97 10.25 -8.42
C SER A 146 -14.70 8.83 -8.92
N SER A 147 -14.98 8.58 -10.19
CA SER A 147 -14.52 7.36 -10.86
C SER A 147 -13.00 7.30 -10.89
N ILE A 148 -12.45 6.13 -10.57
CA ILE A 148 -11.00 5.87 -10.56
C ILE A 148 -10.40 6.09 -11.94
N CYS A 149 -10.94 5.39 -12.94
CA CYS A 149 -10.39 5.37 -14.30
C CYS A 149 -10.57 6.72 -14.99
N ARG A 150 -11.73 7.36 -14.82
CA ARG A 150 -11.96 8.69 -15.39
C ARG A 150 -11.09 9.76 -14.73
N ALA A 151 -10.87 9.70 -13.42
CA ALA A 151 -9.95 10.62 -12.75
C ALA A 151 -8.50 10.42 -13.22
N ALA A 152 -8.09 9.18 -13.47
CA ALA A 152 -6.76 8.85 -13.98
C ALA A 152 -6.55 9.36 -15.42
N ILE A 153 -7.55 9.19 -16.30
CA ILE A 153 -7.54 9.77 -17.64
C ILE A 153 -7.53 11.30 -17.58
N HIS A 154 -8.37 11.90 -16.75
CA HIS A 154 -8.39 13.36 -16.57
C HIS A 154 -7.05 13.91 -16.06
N TYR A 155 -6.35 13.17 -15.20
CA TYR A 155 -5.00 13.55 -14.74
C TYR A 155 -3.95 13.36 -15.85
N GLY A 156 -4.17 12.41 -16.77
CA GLY A 156 -3.25 12.05 -17.85
C GLY A 156 -2.22 10.99 -17.47
N ILE A 157 -2.53 10.12 -16.50
CA ILE A 157 -1.67 8.98 -16.14
C ILE A 157 -1.90 7.81 -17.11
N ILE A 158 -3.14 7.65 -17.57
CA ILE A 158 -3.55 6.66 -18.55
C ILE A 158 -4.38 7.33 -19.64
N ASP A 159 -4.42 6.72 -20.82
CA ASP A 159 -5.27 7.13 -21.94
C ASP A 159 -6.58 6.33 -21.97
N ASN A 160 -7.41 6.54 -22.99
CA ASN A 160 -8.68 5.81 -23.15
C ASN A 160 -8.47 4.31 -23.48
N ASP A 161 -7.24 3.86 -23.71
CA ASP A 161 -6.89 2.45 -23.89
C ASP A 161 -6.85 1.68 -22.55
N GLY A 162 -6.96 2.37 -21.42
CA GLY A 162 -6.94 1.77 -20.09
C GLY A 162 -5.52 1.58 -19.54
N GLY A 163 -5.38 0.70 -18.54
CA GLY A 163 -4.10 0.37 -17.92
C GLY A 163 -4.11 0.47 -16.41
N TRP A 164 -2.91 0.44 -15.83
CA TRP A 164 -2.70 0.40 -14.39
C TRP A 164 -2.69 1.80 -13.77
N VAL A 165 -3.38 1.95 -12.65
CA VAL A 165 -3.47 3.20 -11.90
C VAL A 165 -3.15 2.95 -10.44
N ASP A 166 -2.20 3.72 -9.91
CA ASP A 166 -1.90 3.75 -8.48
C ASP A 166 -2.51 5.01 -7.84
N ILE A 167 -3.26 4.83 -6.75
CA ILE A 167 -4.00 5.87 -6.03
C ILE A 167 -3.41 6.03 -4.65
N THR A 168 -3.11 7.28 -4.31
CA THR A 168 -2.70 7.68 -2.95
C THR A 168 -3.83 8.50 -2.34
N ARG A 169 -4.37 8.04 -1.20
CA ARG A 169 -5.34 8.82 -0.43
C ARG A 169 -4.63 9.98 0.26
N GLN A 170 -5.06 11.20 -0.05
CA GLN A 170 -4.63 12.38 0.68
C GLN A 170 -5.69 12.76 1.73
N GLY A 171 -5.29 13.57 2.71
CA GLY A 171 -6.21 14.09 3.73
C GLY A 171 -7.39 14.86 3.13
N ARG A 172 -8.37 15.21 3.98
CA ARG A 172 -9.58 15.93 3.55
C ARG A 172 -9.22 17.29 2.92
N LYS A 173 -9.77 17.56 1.74
CA LYS A 173 -9.75 18.88 1.10
C LYS A 173 -11.13 19.51 1.23
N HIS A 174 -11.17 20.83 1.44
CA HIS A 174 -12.42 21.58 1.63
C HIS A 174 -13.07 22.04 0.34
N TYR A 175 -12.30 22.17 -0.75
CA TYR A 175 -12.78 22.60 -2.05
C TYR A 175 -12.07 21.83 -3.16
N PHE A 176 -12.73 21.72 -4.31
CA PHE A 176 -12.22 21.07 -5.50
C PHE A 176 -12.26 22.05 -6.69
N ILE A 177 -11.30 21.92 -7.59
CA ILE A 177 -11.19 22.82 -8.75
C ILE A 177 -11.80 22.10 -9.95
N LYS A 178 -12.80 22.73 -10.58
CA LYS A 178 -13.34 22.26 -11.87
C LYS A 178 -12.35 22.48 -13.00
N SER A 179 -12.15 21.51 -13.87
CA SER A 179 -11.44 21.71 -15.14
C SER A 179 -11.92 20.71 -16.20
N ASN A 180 -11.44 20.88 -17.43
CA ASN A 180 -11.66 19.94 -18.52
C ASN A 180 -10.30 19.55 -19.10
N ARG A 181 -9.96 18.26 -19.04
CA ARG A 181 -8.71 17.70 -19.54
C ARG A 181 -8.96 16.31 -20.11
N ASN A 182 -8.27 15.97 -21.19
CA ASN A 182 -8.31 14.64 -21.82
C ASN A 182 -9.73 14.14 -22.10
N GLY A 183 -10.62 15.04 -22.56
CA GLY A 183 -12.01 14.72 -22.88
C GLY A 183 -12.95 14.54 -21.69
N ILE A 184 -12.48 14.81 -20.46
CA ILE A 184 -13.27 14.64 -19.23
C ILE A 184 -13.45 16.00 -18.57
N GLN A 185 -14.71 16.38 -18.32
CA GLN A 185 -15.06 17.57 -17.55
C GLN A 185 -15.32 17.20 -16.09
N THR A 186 -14.69 17.92 -15.17
CA THR A 186 -14.83 17.70 -13.73
C THR A 186 -15.70 18.76 -13.05
N ILE A 187 -16.28 18.37 -11.92
CA ILE A 187 -17.10 19.22 -11.05
C ILE A 187 -16.20 19.79 -9.94
N GLY A 188 -16.47 21.02 -9.49
CA GLY A 188 -15.77 21.68 -8.37
C GLY A 188 -16.61 21.73 -7.11
#